data_AF-A0A382TZ80-F1
#
_entry.id   AF-A0A382TZ80-F1
#
_cell.length_a   1.000
_cell.length_b   1.000
_cell.length_c   1.000
_cell.angle_alpha   90.00
_cell.angle_beta   90.00
_cell.angle_gamma   90.00
#
_symmetry.space_group_name_H-M   'P 1'
#
loop_
_entity.id
_entity.type
_entity.pdbx_description
1 polymer ?
#
loop_
_entity_poly.entity_id
_entity_poly.type
_entity_poly.pdbx_seq_one_letter_code
_entity_poly.pdbx_strand_id
1 'polypeptide(L)'
;MILMNDFKAEPLELREAMLLAVSRVLESGWYVLGKEVKHFEEQWSAVCGVDHGIGVGNGMDALEIAIRALNIRAGDEVITTS
;
A
#
# COMPACT_ATOMS: atom_id res chain seq x y z
N MET A 1 16.35 20.17 17.37
CA MET A 1 15.22 20.56 16.51
C MET A 1 14.30 19.36 16.45
N ILE A 2 13.03 19.49 16.81
CA ILE A 2 12.05 18.40 16.65
C ILE A 2 11.52 18.50 15.22
N LEU A 3 11.67 17.43 14.44
CA LEU A 3 11.13 17.36 13.08
C LEU A 3 9.70 16.84 13.15
N MET A 4 8.81 17.36 12.30
CA MET A 4 7.43 16.89 12.19
C MET A 4 7.34 15.40 11.80
N ASN A 5 8.33 14.90 11.05
CA ASN A 5 8.40 13.53 10.60
C ASN A 5 9.85 13.02 10.67
N ASP A 6 10.32 12.70 11.87
CA ASP A 6 11.69 12.25 12.11
C ASP A 6 11.85 10.74 11.87
N PHE A 7 12.08 10.35 10.62
CA PHE A 7 12.35 8.95 10.29
C PHE A 7 13.66 8.40 10.89
N LYS A 8 14.55 9.26 11.43
CA LYS A 8 15.75 8.77 12.14
C LYS A 8 15.44 8.29 13.55
N ALA A 9 14.30 8.69 14.10
CA ALA A 9 13.83 8.29 15.42
C ALA A 9 13.09 6.94 15.39
N GLU A 10 13.07 6.24 14.26
CA GLU A 10 12.40 4.96 14.11
C GLU A 10 13.00 3.89 15.05
N PRO A 11 12.19 3.07 15.73
CA PRO A 11 12.68 2.07 16.67
C PRO A 11 13.67 1.09 16.03
N LEU A 12 14.72 0.72 16.76
CA LEU A 12 15.76 -0.20 16.27
C LEU A 12 15.17 -1.54 15.80
N GLU A 13 14.24 -2.11 16.57
CA GLU A 13 13.57 -3.37 16.24
C GLU A 13 12.82 -3.30 14.91
N LEU A 14 12.15 -2.17 14.64
CA LEU A 14 11.44 -1.95 13.37
C LEU A 14 12.42 -1.83 12.22
N ARG A 15 13.54 -1.11 12.42
CA ARG A 15 14.60 -1.00 11.43
C ARG A 15 15.21 -2.35 11.08
N GLU A 16 15.48 -3.20 12.07
CA GLU A 16 15.99 -4.56 11.86
C GLU A 16 14.99 -5.42 11.09
N ALA A 17 13.70 -5.36 11.45
CA ALA A 17 12.64 -6.08 10.74
C ALA A 17 12.53 -5.65 9.26
N MET A 18 12.64 -4.35 8.96
CA MET A 18 12.63 -3.84 7.59
C MET A 18 13.83 -4.33 6.79
N LEU A 19 15.04 -4.30 7.37
CA LEU A 19 16.26 -4.79 6.70
C LEU A 19 16.16 -6.29 6.39
N LEU A 20 15.62 -7.08 7.31
CA LEU A 20 15.36 -8.50 7.07
C LEU A 20 14.35 -8.72 5.94
N ALA A 21 13.29 -7.91 5.86
CA ALA A 21 12.31 -8.00 4.78
C ALA A 21 12.93 -7.66 3.41
N VAL A 22 13.75 -6.60 3.35
CA VAL A 22 14.49 -6.23 2.14
C VAL A 22 15.43 -7.36 1.71
N SER A 23 16.18 -7.97 2.64
CA SER A 23 17.09 -9.10 2.34
C SER A 23 16.34 -10.26 1.71
N ARG A 24 15.17 -10.64 2.24
CA ARG A 24 14.34 -11.72 1.67
C ARG A 24 13.94 -11.46 0.22
N VAL A 25 13.59 -10.21 -0.12
CA VAL A 25 13.22 -9.85 -1.50
C VAL A 25 14.43 -9.91 -2.41
N LEU A 26 15.56 -9.31 -2.00
CA LEU A 26 16.80 -9.30 -2.77
C LEU A 26 17.31 -10.72 -3.04
N GLU A 27 17.35 -11.58 -2.01
CA GLU A 27 17.77 -12.98 -2.12
C GLU A 27 16.83 -13.80 -3.01
N SER A 28 15.53 -13.47 -3.05
CA SER A 28 14.56 -14.16 -3.89
C SER A 28 14.65 -13.77 -5.38
N GLY A 29 15.17 -12.58 -5.69
CA GLY A 29 15.16 -12.01 -7.05
C GLY A 29 13.78 -11.67 -7.62
N TRP A 30 12.69 -11.81 -6.84
CA TRP A 30 11.32 -11.58 -7.30
C TRP A 30 10.80 -10.22 -6.81
N TYR A 31 10.99 -9.19 -7.65
CA TYR A 31 10.73 -7.80 -7.29
C TYR A 31 9.30 -7.31 -7.53
N VAL A 32 8.58 -7.88 -8.50
CA VAL A 32 7.27 -7.37 -8.93
C VAL A 32 6.20 -8.41 -8.68
N LEU A 33 5.13 -8.01 -7.97
CA LEU A 33 4.00 -8.88 -7.62
C LEU A 33 4.43 -10.18 -6.92
N GLY A 34 5.43 -10.07 -6.02
CA GLY A 34 5.96 -11.19 -5.26
C GLY A 34 5.16 -11.49 -3.99
N LYS A 35 5.64 -12.49 -3.22
CA LYS A 35 4.99 -12.99 -2.00
C LYS A 35 4.73 -11.91 -0.93
N GLU A 36 5.63 -10.93 -0.80
CA GLU A 36 5.50 -9.88 0.23
C GLU A 36 4.31 -8.96 -0.09
N VAL A 37 4.04 -8.69 -1.38
CA VAL A 37 2.85 -7.93 -1.82
C VAL A 37 1.58 -8.70 -1.49
N LYS A 38 1.51 -9.98 -1.88
CA LYS A 38 0.33 -10.82 -1.60
C LYS A 38 0.04 -10.93 -0.10
N HIS A 39 1.08 -11.13 0.70
CA HIS A 39 0.93 -11.22 2.15
C HIS A 39 0.45 -9.90 2.76
N PHE A 40 1.01 -8.78 2.29
CA PHE A 40 0.55 -7.46 2.72
C PHE A 40 -0.92 -7.22 2.35
N GLU A 41 -1.35 -7.56 1.14
CA GLU A 41 -2.75 -7.45 0.70
C GLU A 41 -3.71 -8.23 1.61
N GLU A 42 -3.38 -9.48 1.95
CA GLU A 42 -4.16 -10.34 2.84
C GLU A 42 -4.22 -9.79 4.28
N GLN A 43 -3.08 -9.31 4.81
CA GLN A 43 -3.02 -8.71 6.14
C GLN A 43 -3.79 -7.39 6.20
N TRP A 44 -3.63 -6.57 5.18
CA TRP A 44 -4.23 -5.24 5.14
C TRP A 44 -5.74 -5.32 4.98
N SER A 45 -6.26 -6.25 4.17
CA SER A 45 -7.70 -6.48 4.05
C SER A 45 -8.29 -6.95 5.38
N ALA A 46 -7.58 -7.84 6.10
CA ALA A 46 -7.98 -8.28 7.43
C ALA A 46 -8.01 -7.12 8.45
N VAL A 47 -7.00 -6.24 8.44
CA VAL A 47 -6.97 -5.02 9.28
C VAL A 47 -8.13 -4.08 8.97
N CYS A 48 -8.44 -3.91 7.68
CA CYS A 48 -9.56 -3.06 7.24
C CYS A 48 -10.94 -3.69 7.45
N GLY A 49 -11.02 -4.99 7.76
CA GLY A 49 -12.27 -5.72 7.90
C GLY A 49 -13.03 -5.94 6.59
N VAL A 50 -12.31 -6.11 5.47
CA VAL A 50 -12.87 -6.33 4.13
C VAL A 50 -12.32 -7.61 3.49
N ASP A 51 -13.04 -8.15 2.51
CA ASP A 51 -12.69 -9.43 1.87
C ASP A 51 -11.43 -9.36 1.00
N HIS A 52 -11.10 -8.17 0.46
CA HIS A 52 -10.03 -8.01 -0.53
C HIS A 52 -9.19 -6.76 -0.27
N GLY A 53 -7.88 -6.90 -0.44
CA GLY A 53 -6.90 -5.80 -0.52
C GLY A 53 -6.14 -5.92 -1.83
N ILE A 54 -5.96 -4.81 -2.55
CA ILE A 54 -5.25 -4.78 -3.84
C ILE A 54 -4.20 -3.67 -3.78
N GLY A 55 -2.93 -4.05 -3.88
CA GLY A 55 -1.79 -3.15 -3.94
C GLY A 55 -1.70 -2.47 -5.30
N VAL A 56 -1.61 -1.14 -5.30
CA VAL A 56 -1.48 -0.31 -6.50
C VAL A 56 -0.34 0.69 -6.34
N GLY A 57 0.00 1.43 -7.40
CA GLY A 57 1.18 2.29 -7.41
C GLY A 57 1.12 3.45 -6.40
N ASN A 58 -0.07 4.04 -6.19
CA ASN A 58 -0.30 5.13 -5.24
C ASN A 58 -1.82 5.34 -4.98
N GLY A 59 -2.16 6.32 -4.12
CA GLY A 59 -3.55 6.62 -3.77
C GLY A 59 -4.40 7.22 -4.90
N MET A 60 -3.80 7.93 -5.85
CA MET A 60 -4.52 8.42 -7.04
C MET A 60 -4.88 7.26 -7.97
N ASP A 61 -3.94 6.33 -8.22
CA ASP A 61 -4.21 5.11 -8.99
C ASP A 61 -5.35 4.30 -8.34
N ALA A 62 -5.37 4.21 -7.01
CA ALA A 62 -6.43 3.51 -6.27
C ALA A 62 -7.81 4.10 -6.57
N LEU A 63 -7.94 5.44 -6.52
CA LEU A 63 -9.19 6.13 -6.83
C LEU A 63 -9.56 5.98 -8.30
N GLU A 64 -8.61 6.15 -9.22
CA GLU A 64 -8.85 6.00 -10.66
C GLU A 64 -9.35 4.59 -11.01
N ILE A 65 -8.68 3.55 -10.51
CA ILE A 65 -9.05 2.15 -10.75
C ILE A 65 -10.43 1.86 -10.19
N ALA A 66 -10.74 2.34 -8.98
CA ALA A 66 -12.06 2.17 -8.37
C ALA A 66 -13.17 2.83 -9.21
N ILE A 67 -12.97 4.08 -9.65
CA ILE A 67 -13.92 4.81 -10.51
C ILE A 67 -14.11 4.10 -11.86
N ARG A 68 -13.02 3.62 -12.48
CA ARG A 68 -13.10 2.82 -13.72
C ARG A 68 -13.88 1.53 -13.53
N ALA A 69 -13.68 0.84 -12.40
CA ALA A 69 -14.40 -0.39 -12.08
C ALA A 69 -15.91 -0.16 -11.89
N LEU A 70 -16.30 1.03 -11.41
CA LEU A 70 -17.71 1.45 -11.29
C LEU A 70 -18.36 1.84 -12.64
N ASN A 71 -17.59 1.88 -13.74
CA ASN A 71 -18.07 2.20 -15.09
C ASN A 71 -18.74 3.59 -15.20
N ILE A 72 -18.19 4.58 -14.49
CA ILE A 72 -18.62 5.98 -14.53
C ILE A 72 -18.43 6.57 -15.94
N ARG A 73 -19.40 7.35 -16.41
CA ARG A 73 -19.47 7.90 -17.78
C ARG A 73 -19.54 9.41 -17.79
N ALA A 74 -19.35 9.98 -18.98
CA ALA A 74 -19.61 11.40 -19.20
C ALA A 74 -21.07 11.73 -18.87
N GLY A 75 -21.27 12.73 -18.01
CA GLY A 75 -22.58 13.12 -17.49
C GLY A 75 -22.88 12.59 -16.09
N ASP A 76 -22.09 11.65 -15.58
CA ASP A 76 -22.19 11.20 -14.18
C ASP A 76 -21.45 12.16 -13.23
N GLU A 77 -21.88 12.20 -11.97
CA GLU A 77 -21.30 13.05 -10.93
C GLU A 77 -20.62 12.21 -9.85
N VAL A 78 -19.46 12.70 -9.37
CA VAL A 78 -18.73 12.14 -8.23
C VAL A 78 -18.60 13.22 -7.17
N ILE A 79 -19.29 13.04 -6.05
CA ILE A 79 -19.28 14.00 -4.94
C ILE A 79 -17.96 13.87 -4.16
N THR A 80 -17.34 15.01 -3.84
CA THR A 80 -16.10 15.09 -3.07
C THR A 80 -16.19 16.18 -1.99
N THR A 81 -15.15 16.29 -1.15
CA THR A 81 -15.03 17.38 -0.17
C THR A 81 -14.53 18.68 -0.83
N SER A 82 -15.00 19.83 -0.35
CA SER A 82 -14.61 21.17 -0.82
C SER A 82 -13.39 21.74 -0.11
#